data_AF-A0A8T3BW62-F1
#
_entry.id   AF-A0A8T3BW62-F1
#
_cell.length_a   1.000
_cell.length_b   1.000
_cell.length_c   1.000
_cell.angle_alpha   90.00
_cell.angle_beta   90.00
_cell.angle_gamma   90.00
#
_symmetry.space_group_name_H-M   'P 1'
#
loop_
_entity.id
_entity.type
_entity.pdbx_description
1 polymer ?
#
loop_
_entity_poly.entity_id
_entity_poly.type
_entity_poly.pdbx_seq_one_letter_code
_entity_poly.pdbx_strand_id
1 'polypeptide(L)'
;MRQEAKRLGLPSTRSSHGSRRRKIQKTFNNVKITILCGLVTIVVLRGTIGLGNLAAVVDGESNQKVVEDIERILREIRSDSDPDEDGIPQFSEAVVAAGNITTADNVTLSGSDAASYVFGKSYTLGPKIANWDQQREQWQNQNPGFPSKIAGGKPKILLVTGSPPNPCDNPIGDHYLLKATKNKIDYCRLHGIEIVYNMAHLDRELAGYWAKLPLLRRLMLSHPEAEWIWWMDSDALFTDMDFEIPMSKYTGYNLVIHGYPDLLFEQHSWIALNTGSFLFRNCQWSLDLLDAWAPMGPKGPVRDEAGRLLTANLKGRPAFEADDQSALIYLLLSQQDKWGNKVYVENSYYLHGFWAGLVDKYEEMMEKHHPGLGDERWPFVTHFVGCKPCGSYGDYPVERCISSMERAFNFADNQVLRIYGFAHRRLSSSKIRRIRNETVTPLDIKKRINVQDRIISR
;
A
#
# COMPACT_ATOMS: atom_id res chain seq x y z
N MET A 1 20.76 -74.78 28.69
CA MET A 1 22.10 -74.67 29.29
C MET A 1 22.26 -73.20 29.69
N ARG A 2 22.10 -72.77 30.96
CA ARG A 2 23.01 -72.90 32.13
C ARG A 2 24.46 -72.52 31.74
N GLN A 3 25.15 -71.55 32.34
CA GLN A 3 25.47 -71.32 33.77
C GLN A 3 25.87 -69.84 34.03
N GLU A 4 25.44 -69.18 35.13
CA GLU A 4 26.13 -68.96 36.45
C GLU A 4 27.45 -68.14 36.36
N ALA A 5 27.86 -67.14 37.17
CA ALA A 5 27.50 -66.45 38.42
C ALA A 5 28.71 -66.42 39.39
N LYS A 6 28.84 -65.29 40.14
CA LYS A 6 29.65 -64.98 41.37
C LYS A 6 31.04 -64.33 41.17
N ARG A 7 31.29 -63.08 41.64
CA ARG A 7 31.56 -62.56 43.03
C ARG A 7 32.91 -63.07 43.56
N LEU A 8 33.82 -62.35 44.25
CA LEU A 8 33.79 -61.21 45.19
C LEU A 8 35.27 -60.83 45.50
N GLY A 9 35.58 -59.59 45.91
CA GLY A 9 36.84 -59.29 46.65
C GLY A 9 37.34 -57.83 46.69
N LEU A 10 37.10 -57.13 47.80
CA LEU A 10 37.79 -55.94 48.34
C LEU A 10 38.66 -56.42 49.53
N PRO A 11 39.75 -55.75 50.01
CA PRO A 11 39.68 -54.40 50.63
C PRO A 11 40.96 -53.49 50.68
N SER A 12 40.72 -52.18 50.94
CA SER A 12 41.52 -51.11 51.62
C SER A 12 42.95 -50.75 51.14
N THR A 13 43.42 -49.49 51.05
CA THR A 13 43.49 -48.42 52.09
C THR A 13 43.58 -46.99 51.50
N ARG A 14 43.32 -46.00 52.37
CA ARG A 14 43.29 -44.53 52.15
C ARG A 14 44.68 -43.89 51.99
N SER A 15 44.74 -42.78 51.25
CA SER A 15 45.23 -41.49 51.81
C SER A 15 44.72 -40.28 50.99
N SER A 16 44.39 -39.22 51.72
CA SER A 16 43.75 -37.98 51.28
C SER A 16 44.77 -36.93 50.87
N HIS A 17 44.45 -36.08 49.88
CA HIS A 17 44.58 -34.61 49.96
C HIS A 17 43.97 -33.94 48.70
N GLY A 18 42.86 -33.23 48.87
CA GLY A 18 42.19 -32.55 47.76
C GLY A 18 41.07 -31.63 48.23
N SER A 19 41.40 -30.49 48.83
CA SER A 19 40.40 -29.48 49.18
C SER A 19 41.03 -28.09 49.37
N ARG A 20 41.19 -27.35 48.26
CA ARG A 20 41.16 -25.87 48.31
C ARG A 20 40.87 -25.17 46.98
N ARG A 21 41.02 -25.83 45.83
CA ARG A 21 40.88 -25.15 44.51
C ARG A 21 39.47 -25.18 43.87
N ARG A 22 38.55 -26.04 44.33
CA ARG A 22 37.18 -26.15 43.75
C ARG A 22 36.10 -25.29 44.43
N LYS A 23 36.38 -24.64 45.56
CA LYS A 23 35.41 -23.76 46.24
C LYS A 23 35.43 -22.31 45.72
N ILE A 24 36.51 -21.85 45.11
CA ILE A 24 36.66 -20.45 44.66
C ILE A 24 35.95 -20.20 43.31
N GLN A 25 35.92 -21.20 42.42
CA GLN A 25 35.26 -21.08 41.11
C GLN A 25 33.72 -20.99 41.20
N LYS A 26 33.11 -21.64 42.20
CA LYS A 26 31.65 -21.63 42.40
C LYS A 26 31.15 -20.30 42.99
N THR A 27 31.95 -19.64 43.83
CA THR A 27 31.57 -18.35 44.44
C THR A 27 31.57 -17.21 43.42
N PHE A 28 32.50 -17.22 42.44
CA PHE A 28 32.56 -16.17 41.41
C PHE A 28 31.41 -16.24 40.39
N ASN A 29 30.92 -17.43 40.03
CA ASN A 29 29.78 -17.56 39.11
C ASN A 29 28.45 -17.18 39.77
N ASN A 30 28.29 -17.41 41.08
CA ASN A 30 27.09 -17.01 41.80
C ASN A 30 27.01 -15.48 41.99
N VAL A 31 28.15 -14.78 42.18
CA VAL A 31 28.18 -13.31 42.28
C VAL A 31 27.81 -12.63 40.96
N LYS A 32 28.24 -13.18 39.82
CA LYS A 32 27.89 -12.63 38.48
C LYS A 32 26.39 -12.76 38.18
N ILE A 33 25.76 -13.86 38.57
CA ILE A 33 24.31 -14.08 38.38
C ILE A 33 23.50 -13.14 39.28
N THR A 34 23.92 -12.91 40.53
CA THR A 34 23.22 -11.99 41.44
C THR A 34 23.30 -10.53 40.98
N ILE A 35 24.41 -10.09 40.39
CA ILE A 35 24.53 -8.74 39.80
C ILE A 35 23.65 -8.59 38.56
N LEU A 36 23.58 -9.62 37.71
CA LEU A 36 22.73 -9.62 36.51
C LEU A 36 21.24 -9.60 36.90
N CYS A 37 20.83 -10.40 37.89
CA CYS A 37 19.46 -10.37 38.42
C CYS A 37 19.12 -9.03 39.09
N GLY A 38 20.07 -8.39 39.79
CA GLY A 38 19.90 -7.06 40.36
C GLY A 38 19.67 -5.98 39.30
N LEU A 39 20.44 -5.99 38.20
CA LEU A 39 20.27 -5.06 37.08
C LEU A 39 18.96 -5.26 36.34
N VAL A 40 18.56 -6.50 36.06
CA VAL A 40 17.27 -6.80 35.43
C VAL A 40 16.10 -6.35 36.32
N THR A 41 16.22 -6.49 37.64
CA THR A 41 15.17 -6.04 38.57
C THR A 41 15.08 -4.51 38.62
N ILE A 42 16.20 -3.78 38.51
CA ILE A 42 16.20 -2.30 38.42
C ILE A 42 15.61 -1.83 37.08
N VAL A 43 15.87 -2.52 35.97
CA VAL A 43 15.29 -2.22 34.65
C VAL A 43 13.78 -2.49 34.66
N VAL A 44 13.34 -3.59 35.27
CA VAL A 44 11.90 -3.92 35.40
C VAL A 44 11.18 -2.97 36.38
N LEU A 45 11.85 -2.54 37.47
CA LEU A 45 11.29 -1.56 38.41
C LEU A 45 11.27 -0.13 37.85
N ARG A 46 12.24 0.25 36.99
CA ARG A 46 12.18 1.52 36.24
C ARG A 46 11.17 1.51 35.10
N GLY A 47 10.81 0.34 34.57
CA GLY A 47 9.74 0.19 33.59
C GLY A 47 8.33 0.16 34.16
N THR A 48 8.15 0.09 35.49
CA THR A 48 6.85 -0.12 36.15
C THR A 48 6.41 1.00 37.09
N ILE A 49 7.20 2.08 37.24
CA ILE A 49 6.79 3.30 37.96
C ILE A 49 6.59 4.42 36.94
N GLY A 50 5.44 4.36 36.26
CA GLY A 50 4.83 5.50 35.58
C GLY A 50 3.78 6.14 36.49
N LEU A 51 4.02 7.38 36.90
CA LEU A 51 3.03 8.39 37.25
C LEU A 51 3.18 9.44 36.13
N GLY A 52 2.19 9.88 35.37
CA GLY A 52 0.77 10.01 35.62
C GLY A 52 0.40 11.47 35.28
N ASN A 53 -0.45 11.66 34.26
CA ASN A 53 -1.05 12.92 33.79
C ASN A 53 -0.15 14.00 33.15
N LEU A 54 -0.19 14.06 31.81
CA LEU A 54 -0.73 15.25 31.15
C LEU A 54 -1.54 14.80 29.92
N ALA A 55 -2.81 15.18 29.89
CA ALA A 55 -3.68 15.02 28.74
C ALA A 55 -3.29 16.01 27.63
N ALA A 56 -3.65 15.64 26.40
CA ALA A 56 -3.66 16.45 25.18
C ALA A 56 -2.31 16.68 24.46
N VAL A 57 -1.81 15.64 23.78
CA VAL A 57 -1.24 15.80 22.41
C VAL A 57 -1.70 14.58 21.60
N VAL A 58 -2.50 14.85 20.57
CA VAL A 58 -3.04 13.88 19.60
C VAL A 58 -2.17 13.99 18.33
N ASP A 59 -1.91 12.84 17.68
CA ASP A 59 -1.39 12.66 16.32
C ASP A 59 -0.05 13.31 15.90
N GLY A 60 1.07 12.75 16.38
CA GLY A 60 2.40 13.07 15.83
C GLY A 60 3.38 11.89 15.84
N GLU A 61 3.49 11.20 16.98
CA GLU A 61 4.54 10.17 17.17
C GLU A 61 4.31 8.86 16.40
N SER A 62 3.05 8.45 16.16
CA SER A 62 2.75 7.20 15.43
C SER A 62 3.11 7.31 13.94
N ASN A 63 2.77 8.44 13.31
CA ASN A 63 3.08 8.72 11.91
C ASN A 63 4.59 8.89 11.70
N GLN A 64 5.27 9.57 12.62
CA GLN A 64 6.72 9.75 12.54
C GLN A 64 7.48 8.42 12.65
N LYS A 65 7.00 7.49 13.50
CA LYS A 65 7.60 6.15 13.62
C LYS A 65 7.37 5.27 12.40
N VAL A 66 6.20 5.35 11.76
CA VAL A 66 5.91 4.64 10.51
C VAL A 66 6.76 5.18 9.37
N VAL A 67 6.93 6.51 9.29
CA VAL A 67 7.81 7.17 8.32
C VAL A 67 9.27 6.81 8.57
N GLU A 68 9.74 6.84 9.82
CA GLU A 68 11.09 6.38 10.18
C GLU A 68 11.31 4.91 9.86
N ASP A 69 10.31 4.05 10.07
CA ASP A 69 10.38 2.63 9.73
C ASP A 69 10.41 2.43 8.20
N ILE A 70 9.61 3.16 7.43
CA ILE A 70 9.64 3.15 5.95
C ILE A 70 10.99 3.66 5.46
N GLU A 71 11.45 4.81 5.95
CA GLU A 71 12.75 5.37 5.58
C GLU A 71 13.91 4.50 6.04
N ARG A 72 13.83 3.85 7.21
CA ARG A 72 14.85 2.91 7.68
C ARG A 72 14.90 1.67 6.79
N ILE A 73 13.75 1.10 6.46
CA ILE A 73 13.65 -0.04 5.54
C ILE A 73 14.16 0.36 4.15
N LEU A 74 13.84 1.56 3.66
CA LEU A 74 14.35 2.07 2.38
C LEU A 74 15.84 2.44 2.43
N ARG A 75 16.38 2.90 3.58
CA ARG A 75 17.81 3.16 3.80
C ARG A 75 18.62 1.88 3.86
N GLU A 76 18.11 0.82 4.49
CA GLU A 76 18.74 -0.51 4.47
C GLU A 76 18.79 -1.10 3.05
N ILE A 77 17.83 -0.75 2.18
CA ILE A 77 17.82 -1.16 0.75
C ILE A 77 18.80 -0.33 -0.10
N ARG A 78 19.15 0.89 0.33
CA ARG A 78 19.93 1.87 -0.45
C ARG A 78 21.40 1.99 -0.04
N SER A 79 21.90 1.16 0.90
CA SER A 79 23.24 1.35 1.47
C SER A 79 24.43 1.01 0.55
N ASP A 80 24.24 0.93 -0.77
CA ASP A 80 25.31 1.03 -1.77
C ASP A 80 25.02 2.26 -2.65
N SER A 81 25.37 3.47 -2.18
CA SER A 81 25.83 4.66 -2.95
C SER A 81 25.81 5.93 -2.07
N ASP A 82 26.88 6.73 -2.21
CA ASP A 82 27.35 7.87 -1.41
C ASP A 82 26.42 9.11 -1.25
N PRO A 83 26.76 10.07 -0.35
CA PRO A 83 25.85 11.09 0.14
C PRO A 83 25.99 12.49 -0.50
N ASP A 84 24.97 13.30 -0.19
CA ASP A 84 24.87 14.77 -0.17
C ASP A 84 24.49 15.54 -1.45
N GLU A 85 23.33 16.20 -1.41
CA GLU A 85 23.27 17.68 -1.51
C GLU A 85 21.91 18.24 -1.02
N ASP A 86 22.00 19.28 -0.18
CA ASP A 86 20.90 20.10 0.34
C ASP A 86 20.50 21.19 -0.67
N GLY A 87 19.20 21.23 -0.99
CA GLY A 87 18.56 22.33 -1.72
C GLY A 87 17.12 21.98 -2.03
N ILE A 88 16.15 22.76 -1.54
CA ILE A 88 14.74 22.58 -1.92
C ILE A 88 14.63 22.85 -3.44
N PRO A 89 14.16 21.89 -4.26
CA PRO A 89 14.04 22.10 -5.69
C PRO A 89 13.04 23.21 -6.01
N GLN A 90 13.44 24.18 -6.85
CA GLN A 90 12.52 25.21 -7.33
C GLN A 90 11.64 24.63 -8.46
N PHE A 91 10.40 24.31 -8.13
CA PHE A 91 9.38 23.90 -9.09
C PHE A 91 8.92 25.11 -9.92
N SER A 92 9.47 25.32 -11.11
CA SER A 92 8.88 26.28 -12.06
C SER A 92 9.05 25.87 -13.52
N GLU A 93 8.04 26.15 -14.34
CA GLU A 93 8.09 26.06 -15.81
C GLU A 93 9.27 26.86 -16.40
N ALA A 94 9.67 27.95 -15.73
CA ALA A 94 10.77 28.82 -16.14
C ALA A 94 12.15 28.11 -16.07
N VAL A 95 12.34 27.17 -15.15
CA VAL A 95 13.58 26.38 -15.04
C VAL A 95 13.74 25.45 -16.25
N VAL A 96 12.64 24.88 -16.76
CA VAL A 96 12.65 24.02 -17.96
C VAL A 96 12.86 24.86 -19.24
N ALA A 97 12.30 26.07 -19.30
CA ALA A 97 12.49 26.99 -20.41
C ALA A 97 13.92 27.58 -20.50
N ALA A 98 14.71 27.53 -19.42
CA ALA A 98 16.07 28.02 -19.38
C ALA A 98 17.13 27.01 -19.88
N GLY A 99 16.73 25.75 -20.09
CA GLY A 99 17.62 24.66 -20.54
C GLY A 99 17.59 24.44 -22.06
N ASN A 100 18.73 24.04 -22.63
CA ASN A 100 18.78 23.46 -23.97
C ASN A 100 18.58 21.94 -23.85
N ILE A 101 17.69 21.38 -24.67
CA ILE A 101 17.35 19.95 -24.68
C ILE A 101 17.75 19.35 -26.01
N THR A 102 18.65 18.38 -25.99
CA THR A 102 19.00 17.62 -27.19
C THR A 102 18.12 16.39 -27.28
N THR A 103 17.26 16.35 -28.29
CA THR A 103 16.37 15.22 -28.60
C THR A 103 17.16 13.99 -29.03
N ALA A 104 16.49 12.82 -29.04
CA ALA A 104 17.09 11.55 -29.49
C ALA A 104 17.57 11.59 -30.96
N ASP A 105 17.03 12.51 -31.76
CA ASP A 105 17.42 12.74 -33.16
C ASP A 105 18.57 13.78 -33.29
N ASN A 106 19.29 14.07 -32.19
CA ASN A 106 20.35 15.08 -32.11
C ASN A 106 19.89 16.52 -32.44
N VAL A 107 18.61 16.84 -32.27
CA VAL A 107 18.11 18.22 -32.41
C VAL A 107 18.14 18.91 -31.07
N THR A 108 18.88 20.02 -30.94
CA THR A 108 18.87 20.86 -29.74
C THR A 108 17.72 21.86 -29.80
N LEU A 109 16.76 21.70 -28.89
CA LEU A 109 15.64 22.61 -28.65
C LEU A 109 16.00 23.55 -27.50
N SER A 110 15.49 24.78 -27.52
CA SER A 110 15.70 25.76 -26.45
C SER A 110 14.41 26.52 -26.15
N GLY A 111 14.35 27.17 -24.99
CA GLY A 111 13.23 28.06 -24.65
C GLY A 111 11.88 27.36 -24.62
N SER A 112 10.90 27.94 -25.32
CA SER A 112 9.53 27.42 -25.41
C SER A 112 9.44 26.06 -26.11
N ASP A 113 10.37 25.74 -27.01
CA ASP A 113 10.33 24.49 -27.79
C ASP A 113 10.86 23.33 -26.97
N ALA A 114 11.89 23.57 -26.15
CA ALA A 114 12.38 22.63 -25.13
C ALA A 114 11.26 22.33 -24.11
N ALA A 115 10.61 23.36 -23.56
CA ALA A 115 9.48 23.17 -22.66
C ALA A 115 8.33 22.42 -23.36
N SER A 116 7.98 22.77 -24.60
CA SER A 116 6.90 22.10 -25.34
C SER A 116 7.18 20.62 -25.63
N TYR A 117 8.45 20.27 -25.83
CA TYR A 117 8.91 18.89 -26.03
C TYR A 117 8.87 18.07 -24.72
N VAL A 118 9.34 18.64 -23.60
CA VAL A 118 9.31 18.00 -22.27
C VAL A 118 7.88 17.80 -21.77
N PHE A 119 7.04 18.81 -21.95
CA PHE A 119 5.64 18.77 -21.53
C PHE A 119 4.74 18.14 -22.59
N GLY A 120 5.28 17.34 -23.51
CA GLY A 120 4.50 16.49 -24.42
C GLY A 120 3.37 17.23 -25.15
N LYS A 121 3.56 18.48 -25.58
CA LYS A 121 2.47 19.35 -26.07
C LYS A 121 1.66 18.79 -27.26
N SER A 122 2.07 17.69 -27.88
CA SER A 122 1.30 17.03 -28.93
C SER A 122 0.38 15.89 -28.45
N TYR A 123 0.61 15.32 -27.25
CA TYR A 123 -0.22 14.22 -26.75
C TYR A 123 -1.51 14.74 -26.13
N THR A 124 -2.62 14.06 -26.40
CA THR A 124 -3.92 14.34 -25.79
C THR A 124 -4.66 13.03 -25.51
N LEU A 125 -5.31 12.94 -24.35
CA LEU A 125 -6.18 11.81 -23.98
C LEU A 125 -7.49 11.77 -24.80
N GLY A 126 -7.75 12.80 -25.61
CA GLY A 126 -8.90 12.92 -26.51
C GLY A 126 -9.39 14.37 -26.62
N PRO A 127 -10.44 14.63 -27.42
CA PRO A 127 -10.96 15.98 -27.62
C PRO A 127 -11.30 16.67 -26.30
N LYS A 128 -10.99 17.97 -26.21
CA LYS A 128 -11.25 18.76 -25.01
C LYS A 128 -12.75 18.84 -24.75
N ILE A 129 -13.14 18.52 -23.51
CA ILE A 129 -14.50 18.70 -22.99
C ILE A 129 -14.41 19.78 -21.92
N ALA A 130 -15.28 20.78 -21.98
CA ALA A 130 -15.29 21.93 -21.07
C ALA A 130 -16.60 22.09 -20.28
N ASN A 131 -17.58 21.21 -20.51
CA ASN A 131 -18.91 21.26 -19.91
C ASN A 131 -19.38 19.88 -19.42
N TRP A 132 -18.46 19.03 -18.95
CA TRP A 132 -18.77 17.66 -18.54
C TRP A 132 -19.76 17.59 -17.37
N ASP A 133 -19.65 18.50 -16.39
CA ASP A 133 -20.59 18.54 -15.26
C ASP A 133 -22.03 18.81 -15.73
N GLN A 134 -22.20 19.74 -16.67
CA GLN A 134 -23.51 20.03 -17.28
C GLN A 134 -24.04 18.82 -18.07
N GLN A 135 -23.19 18.15 -18.85
CA GLN A 135 -23.59 16.96 -19.60
C GLN A 135 -24.01 15.82 -18.66
N ARG A 136 -23.26 15.59 -17.57
CA ARG A 136 -23.59 14.58 -16.55
C ARG A 136 -24.91 14.90 -15.85
N GLU A 137 -25.11 16.15 -15.45
CA GLU A 137 -26.36 16.56 -14.80
C GLU A 137 -27.57 16.36 -15.73
N GLN A 138 -27.46 16.77 -16.99
CA GLN A 138 -28.50 16.53 -18.00
C GLN A 138 -28.78 15.04 -18.20
N TRP A 139 -27.74 14.22 -18.30
CA TRP A 139 -27.88 12.78 -18.43
C TRP A 139 -28.56 12.16 -17.21
N GLN A 140 -28.18 12.55 -15.99
CA GLN A 140 -28.78 12.04 -14.75
C GLN A 140 -30.28 12.38 -14.66
N ASN A 141 -30.67 13.59 -15.07
CA ASN A 141 -32.07 14.00 -15.12
C ASN A 141 -32.89 13.20 -16.14
N GLN A 142 -32.26 12.77 -17.25
CA GLN A 142 -32.90 11.97 -18.30
C GLN A 142 -32.91 10.46 -17.98
N ASN A 143 -32.07 10.00 -17.06
CA ASN A 143 -31.84 8.58 -16.78
C ASN A 143 -32.01 8.24 -15.28
N PRO A 144 -33.21 8.45 -14.69
CA PRO A 144 -33.46 8.22 -13.26
C PRO A 144 -33.27 6.76 -12.80
N GLY A 145 -33.24 5.80 -13.74
CA GLY A 145 -32.93 4.39 -13.46
C GLY A 145 -31.46 4.12 -13.13
N PHE A 146 -30.57 5.10 -13.30
CA PHE A 146 -29.13 5.00 -13.05
C PHE A 146 -28.67 6.10 -12.07
N PRO A 147 -29.05 6.01 -10.78
CA PRO A 147 -28.73 7.05 -9.82
C PRO A 147 -27.24 7.08 -9.48
N SER A 148 -26.71 8.27 -9.23
CA SER A 148 -25.33 8.49 -8.74
C SER A 148 -25.13 8.12 -7.27
N LYS A 149 -26.21 7.72 -6.59
CA LYS A 149 -26.23 7.23 -5.22
C LYS A 149 -26.94 5.89 -5.15
N ILE A 150 -26.36 4.95 -4.42
CA ILE A 150 -26.97 3.64 -4.13
C ILE A 150 -27.89 3.71 -2.91
N ALA A 151 -28.55 2.59 -2.59
CA ALA A 151 -29.39 2.48 -1.40
C ALA A 151 -28.64 2.92 -0.12
N GLY A 152 -29.31 3.70 0.72
CA GLY A 152 -28.68 4.32 1.90
C GLY A 152 -27.96 5.64 1.62
N GLY A 153 -28.05 6.18 0.40
CA GLY A 153 -27.54 7.51 0.05
C GLY A 153 -26.03 7.57 -0.20
N LYS A 154 -25.34 6.43 -0.17
CA LYS A 154 -23.91 6.31 -0.47
C LYS A 154 -23.66 6.61 -1.96
N PRO A 155 -22.55 7.28 -2.33
CA PRO A 155 -22.23 7.52 -3.73
C PRO A 155 -21.95 6.20 -4.47
N LYS A 156 -22.29 6.12 -5.76
CA LYS A 156 -21.94 4.98 -6.60
C LYS A 156 -20.44 5.01 -6.92
N ILE A 157 -19.75 3.90 -6.64
CA ILE A 157 -18.31 3.73 -6.88
C ILE A 157 -18.10 2.65 -7.94
N LEU A 158 -17.21 2.94 -8.90
CA LEU A 158 -16.70 1.98 -9.87
C LEU A 158 -15.23 1.68 -9.56
N LEU A 159 -14.93 0.50 -9.04
CA LEU A 159 -13.56 0.06 -8.83
C LEU A 159 -12.96 -0.39 -10.16
N VAL A 160 -11.76 0.09 -10.47
CA VAL A 160 -11.06 -0.15 -11.72
C VAL A 160 -9.69 -0.73 -11.40
N THR A 161 -9.39 -1.86 -12.02
CA THR A 161 -8.07 -2.50 -11.93
C THR A 161 -7.71 -3.07 -13.31
N GLY A 162 -6.51 -3.60 -13.46
CA GLY A 162 -6.11 -4.24 -14.70
C GLY A 162 -4.73 -4.87 -14.66
N SER A 163 -4.44 -5.61 -15.71
CA SER A 163 -3.15 -6.25 -15.97
C SER A 163 -2.83 -6.17 -17.46
N PRO A 164 -1.59 -6.44 -17.88
CA PRO A 164 -1.27 -6.63 -19.29
C PRO A 164 -2.15 -7.73 -19.94
N PRO A 165 -2.40 -7.66 -21.26
CA PRO A 165 -3.16 -8.67 -22.00
C PRO A 165 -2.43 -10.00 -22.16
N ASN A 166 -1.10 -9.96 -22.16
CA ASN A 166 -0.26 -11.13 -22.39
C ASN A 166 -0.04 -11.88 -21.07
N PRO A 167 0.23 -13.19 -21.12
CA PRO A 167 0.69 -13.94 -19.96
C PRO A 167 1.88 -13.25 -19.30
N CYS A 168 1.99 -13.40 -17.98
CA CYS A 168 3.11 -12.87 -17.22
C CYS A 168 4.43 -13.51 -17.64
N ASP A 169 5.52 -12.73 -17.59
CA ASP A 169 6.88 -13.25 -17.83
C ASP A 169 7.20 -14.39 -16.87
N ASN A 170 6.77 -14.22 -15.61
CA ASN A 170 6.77 -15.27 -14.61
C ASN A 170 5.38 -15.93 -14.54
N PRO A 171 5.22 -17.22 -14.88
CA PRO A 171 3.90 -17.89 -14.90
C PRO A 171 3.18 -17.90 -13.55
N ILE A 172 3.90 -17.81 -12.43
CA ILE A 172 3.24 -17.71 -11.11
C ILE A 172 2.52 -16.36 -10.95
N GLY A 173 2.94 -15.33 -11.68
CA GLY A 173 2.33 -14.00 -11.69
C GLY A 173 0.86 -14.04 -12.04
N ASP A 174 0.48 -14.79 -13.07
CA ASP A 174 -0.93 -14.97 -13.48
C ASP A 174 -1.79 -15.56 -12.35
N HIS A 175 -1.22 -16.48 -11.55
CA HIS A 175 -1.92 -17.02 -10.39
C HIS A 175 -2.18 -15.95 -9.32
N TYR A 176 -1.22 -15.06 -9.05
CA TYR A 176 -1.40 -13.99 -8.08
C TYR A 176 -2.28 -12.85 -8.60
N LEU A 177 -2.28 -12.58 -9.91
CA LEU A 177 -3.29 -11.72 -10.54
C LEU A 177 -4.69 -12.28 -10.30
N LEU A 178 -4.91 -13.57 -10.54
CA LEU A 178 -6.20 -14.22 -10.29
C LEU A 178 -6.63 -14.11 -8.81
N LYS A 179 -5.71 -14.35 -7.87
CA LYS A 179 -5.98 -14.22 -6.43
C LYS A 179 -6.33 -12.79 -6.04
N ALA A 180 -5.59 -11.81 -6.56
CA ALA A 180 -5.88 -10.39 -6.31
C ALA A 180 -7.23 -9.99 -6.92
N THR A 181 -7.58 -10.49 -8.10
CA THR A 181 -8.90 -10.28 -8.71
C THR A 181 -10.02 -10.88 -7.85
N LYS A 182 -9.87 -12.13 -7.37
CA LYS A 182 -10.83 -12.73 -6.44
C LYS A 182 -10.99 -11.88 -5.17
N ASN A 183 -9.90 -11.42 -4.58
CA ASN A 183 -9.92 -10.56 -3.39
C ASN A 183 -10.76 -9.29 -3.63
N LYS A 184 -10.53 -8.60 -4.76
CA LYS A 184 -11.31 -7.41 -5.15
C LYS A 184 -12.78 -7.75 -5.42
N ILE A 185 -13.08 -8.88 -6.08
CA ILE A 185 -14.46 -9.37 -6.30
C ILE A 185 -15.17 -9.58 -4.96
N ASP A 186 -14.50 -10.18 -3.98
CA ASP A 186 -15.09 -10.45 -2.68
C ASP A 186 -15.42 -9.16 -1.93
N TYR A 187 -14.48 -8.21 -1.87
CA TYR A 187 -14.72 -6.89 -1.26
C TYR A 187 -15.85 -6.14 -1.99
N CYS A 188 -15.77 -6.02 -3.31
CA CYS A 188 -16.77 -5.30 -4.11
C CYS A 188 -18.18 -5.88 -3.94
N ARG A 189 -18.30 -7.21 -3.87
CA ARG A 189 -19.58 -7.90 -3.63
C ARG A 189 -20.14 -7.61 -2.24
N LEU A 190 -19.30 -7.54 -1.20
CA LEU A 190 -19.74 -7.24 0.16
C LEU A 190 -20.18 -5.78 0.32
N HIS A 191 -19.56 -4.87 -0.43
CA HIS A 191 -19.76 -3.43 -0.32
C HIS A 191 -20.66 -2.81 -1.39
N GLY A 192 -21.18 -3.62 -2.33
CA GLY A 192 -22.05 -3.13 -3.41
C GLY A 192 -21.34 -2.22 -4.41
N ILE A 193 -20.07 -2.50 -4.70
CA ILE A 193 -19.22 -1.75 -5.62
C ILE A 193 -19.15 -2.51 -6.95
N GLU A 194 -19.27 -1.81 -8.07
CA GLU A 194 -19.07 -2.40 -9.39
C GLU A 194 -17.56 -2.47 -9.71
N ILE A 195 -17.12 -3.50 -10.43
CA ILE A 195 -15.71 -3.70 -10.79
C ILE A 195 -15.51 -3.76 -12.29
N VAL A 196 -14.50 -3.03 -12.78
CA VAL A 196 -13.96 -3.14 -14.15
C VAL A 196 -12.55 -3.69 -14.08
N TYR A 197 -12.31 -4.77 -14.82
CA TYR A 197 -10.98 -5.33 -15.01
C TYR A 197 -10.53 -5.10 -16.45
N ASN A 198 -9.54 -4.22 -16.65
CA ASN A 198 -9.01 -3.94 -17.97
C ASN A 198 -7.84 -4.89 -18.31
N MET A 199 -7.87 -5.44 -19.53
CA MET A 199 -6.76 -6.18 -20.14
C MET A 199 -6.36 -5.58 -21.49
N ALA A 200 -6.92 -4.43 -21.88
CA ALA A 200 -6.66 -3.82 -23.17
C ALA A 200 -5.70 -2.62 -23.06
N HIS A 201 -4.78 -2.51 -24.02
CA HIS A 201 -4.04 -1.26 -24.25
C HIS A 201 -4.91 -0.33 -25.08
N LEU A 202 -5.51 0.67 -24.43
CA LEU A 202 -6.35 1.68 -25.09
C LEU A 202 -5.53 2.72 -25.85
N ASP A 203 -4.26 2.87 -25.48
CA ASP A 203 -3.32 3.82 -26.05
C ASP A 203 -1.95 3.15 -26.17
N ARG A 204 -1.24 3.39 -27.28
CA ARG A 204 0.09 2.81 -27.54
C ARG A 204 1.24 3.65 -26.96
N GLU A 205 1.00 4.93 -26.72
CA GLU A 205 1.95 5.88 -26.14
C GLU A 205 1.95 5.77 -24.61
N LEU A 206 0.77 5.66 -24.00
CA LEU A 206 0.60 5.46 -22.55
C LEU A 206 0.59 3.97 -22.18
N ALA A 207 1.78 3.36 -22.20
CA ALA A 207 2.00 1.98 -21.78
C ALA A 207 2.48 1.87 -20.31
N GLY A 208 2.40 0.67 -19.74
CA GLY A 208 2.84 0.39 -18.36
C GLY A 208 1.92 1.03 -17.33
N TYR A 209 2.49 1.61 -16.27
CA TYR A 209 1.73 2.25 -15.19
C TYR A 209 0.87 3.44 -15.70
N TRP A 210 1.27 4.08 -16.81
CA TRP A 210 0.52 5.16 -17.45
C TRP A 210 -0.79 4.74 -18.13
N ALA A 211 -0.99 3.44 -18.40
CA ALA A 211 -2.17 2.94 -19.11
C ALA A 211 -3.49 3.19 -18.35
N LYS A 212 -3.42 3.49 -17.05
CA LYS A 212 -4.58 3.83 -16.23
C LYS A 212 -5.23 5.16 -16.65
N LEU A 213 -4.47 6.17 -17.08
CA LEU A 213 -5.02 7.49 -17.43
C LEU A 213 -6.07 7.45 -18.57
N PRO A 214 -5.79 6.86 -19.75
CA PRO A 214 -6.78 6.80 -20.83
C PRO A 214 -7.99 5.94 -20.45
N LEU A 215 -7.78 4.88 -19.66
CA LEU A 215 -8.85 4.04 -19.12
C LEU A 215 -9.77 4.82 -18.17
N LEU A 216 -9.20 5.57 -17.23
CA LEU A 216 -9.96 6.38 -16.27
C LEU A 216 -10.80 7.43 -17.00
N ARG A 217 -10.22 8.16 -17.97
CA ARG A 217 -10.97 9.10 -18.80
C ARG A 217 -12.11 8.41 -19.53
N ARG A 218 -11.86 7.25 -20.14
CA ARG A 218 -12.88 6.50 -20.88
C ARG A 218 -14.03 6.04 -19.99
N LEU A 219 -13.74 5.54 -18.79
CA LEU A 219 -14.74 5.08 -17.84
C LEU A 219 -15.55 6.25 -17.26
N MET A 220 -14.91 7.38 -16.92
CA MET A 220 -15.61 8.59 -16.49
C MET A 220 -16.67 9.01 -17.51
N LEU A 221 -16.29 9.07 -18.80
CA LEU A 221 -17.19 9.49 -19.88
C LEU A 221 -18.27 8.44 -20.24
N SER A 222 -17.99 7.16 -20.00
CA SER A 222 -18.92 6.06 -20.34
C SER A 222 -19.88 5.71 -19.20
N HIS A 223 -19.54 6.10 -17.97
CA HIS A 223 -20.33 5.86 -16.76
C HIS A 223 -20.69 7.17 -16.05
N PRO A 224 -21.53 8.04 -16.66
CA PRO A 224 -21.97 9.30 -16.04
C PRO A 224 -22.73 9.10 -14.71
N GLU A 225 -23.27 7.90 -14.47
CA GLU A 225 -23.89 7.49 -13.21
C GLU A 225 -22.90 7.19 -12.10
N ALA A 226 -21.63 6.87 -12.40
CA ALA A 226 -20.63 6.70 -11.37
C ALA A 226 -20.27 8.07 -10.77
N GLU A 227 -20.33 8.18 -9.45
CA GLU A 227 -19.91 9.40 -8.75
C GLU A 227 -18.40 9.37 -8.48
N TRP A 228 -17.87 8.18 -8.16
CA TRP A 228 -16.44 7.96 -7.99
C TRP A 228 -15.92 6.81 -8.84
N ILE A 229 -14.75 7.03 -9.45
CA ILE A 229 -13.93 6.00 -10.07
C ILE A 229 -12.77 5.72 -9.12
N TRP A 230 -12.62 4.49 -8.66
CA TRP A 230 -11.56 4.08 -7.74
C TRP A 230 -10.57 3.20 -8.46
N TRP A 231 -9.38 3.75 -8.75
CA TRP A 231 -8.29 2.95 -9.29
C TRP A 231 -7.63 2.13 -8.17
N MET A 232 -7.36 0.86 -8.43
CA MET A 232 -6.59 0.00 -7.56
C MET A 232 -5.67 -0.92 -8.37
N ASP A 233 -4.36 -0.87 -8.11
CA ASP A 233 -3.35 -1.68 -8.78
C ASP A 233 -3.61 -3.18 -8.58
N SER A 234 -3.12 -4.00 -9.51
CA SER A 234 -3.35 -5.45 -9.48
C SER A 234 -2.62 -6.15 -8.33
N ASP A 235 -1.52 -5.58 -7.83
CA ASP A 235 -0.73 -6.03 -6.68
C ASP A 235 -1.14 -5.34 -5.35
N ALA A 236 -2.21 -4.56 -5.34
CA ALA A 236 -2.88 -4.10 -4.13
C ALA A 236 -4.02 -5.06 -3.74
N LEU A 237 -4.06 -5.48 -2.47
CA LEU A 237 -5.11 -6.35 -1.94
C LEU A 237 -5.86 -5.65 -0.80
N PHE A 238 -7.18 -5.83 -0.76
CA PHE A 238 -7.95 -5.57 0.44
C PHE A 238 -7.55 -6.53 1.53
N THR A 239 -7.22 -6.01 2.70
CA THR A 239 -6.90 -6.80 3.90
C THR A 239 -7.84 -6.50 5.06
N ASP A 240 -8.65 -5.45 4.96
CA ASP A 240 -9.85 -5.23 5.76
C ASP A 240 -11.11 -5.37 4.89
N MET A 241 -11.87 -6.45 5.08
CA MET A 241 -13.09 -6.74 4.33
C MET A 241 -14.33 -6.06 4.92
N ASP A 242 -14.25 -5.51 6.13
CA ASP A 242 -15.37 -4.85 6.82
C ASP A 242 -15.27 -3.33 6.76
N PHE A 243 -14.06 -2.78 6.60
CA PHE A 243 -13.85 -1.34 6.47
C PHE A 243 -14.58 -0.75 5.25
N GLU A 244 -15.30 0.33 5.49
CA GLU A 244 -15.95 1.16 4.46
C GLU A 244 -15.24 2.50 4.37
N ILE A 245 -14.96 2.95 3.14
CA ILE A 245 -14.41 4.29 2.90
C ILE A 245 -15.39 5.35 3.46
N PRO A 246 -14.95 6.25 4.36
CA PRO A 246 -15.82 7.25 4.99
C PRO A 246 -16.15 8.40 4.03
N MET A 247 -16.95 8.15 3.00
CA MET A 247 -17.19 9.07 1.88
C MET A 247 -17.65 10.47 2.29
N SER A 248 -18.31 10.62 3.44
CA SER A 248 -18.69 11.94 3.99
C SER A 248 -17.48 12.85 4.26
N LYS A 249 -16.34 12.27 4.64
CA LYS A 249 -15.06 12.96 4.88
C LYS A 249 -14.56 13.69 3.63
N TYR A 250 -14.90 13.21 2.44
CA TYR A 250 -14.41 13.74 1.16
C TYR A 250 -15.40 14.67 0.46
N THR A 251 -16.36 15.19 1.22
CA THR A 251 -17.25 16.25 0.73
C THR A 251 -16.41 17.47 0.36
N GLY A 252 -16.57 17.97 -0.88
CA GLY A 252 -15.82 19.12 -1.39
C GLY A 252 -14.52 18.79 -2.12
N TYR A 253 -14.06 17.53 -2.06
CA TYR A 253 -12.86 17.04 -2.76
C TYR A 253 -13.22 16.21 -4.00
N ASN A 254 -12.27 16.12 -4.93
CA ASN A 254 -12.41 15.41 -6.21
C ASN A 254 -11.32 14.36 -6.45
N LEU A 255 -10.20 14.44 -5.74
CA LEU A 255 -9.18 13.40 -5.67
C LEU A 255 -8.95 13.02 -4.21
N VAL A 256 -9.01 11.72 -3.90
CA VAL A 256 -8.61 11.18 -2.60
C VAL A 256 -7.48 10.21 -2.84
N ILE A 257 -6.33 10.45 -2.23
CA ILE A 257 -5.11 9.68 -2.46
C ILE A 257 -4.37 9.50 -1.15
N HIS A 258 -3.83 8.29 -0.91
CA HIS A 258 -3.03 8.05 0.28
C HIS A 258 -1.71 8.80 0.19
N GLY A 259 -1.28 9.41 1.29
CA GLY A 259 0.03 10.04 1.38
C GLY A 259 0.32 10.69 2.71
N TYR A 260 1.47 11.32 2.82
CA TYR A 260 1.91 12.02 4.03
C TYR A 260 2.15 13.50 3.71
N PRO A 261 1.39 14.44 4.30
CA PRO A 261 1.52 15.87 4.00
C PRO A 261 2.95 16.40 4.17
N ASP A 262 3.67 15.98 5.22
CA ASP A 262 5.04 16.44 5.48
C ASP A 262 6.01 15.96 4.37
N LEU A 263 5.85 14.71 3.92
CA LEU A 263 6.63 14.19 2.79
C LEU A 263 6.29 14.92 1.49
N LEU A 264 5.04 15.34 1.32
CA LEU A 264 4.60 16.04 0.12
C LEU A 264 5.11 17.48 0.13
N PHE A 265 4.67 18.30 1.08
CA PHE A 265 4.83 19.75 1.05
C PHE A 265 6.14 20.26 1.66
N GLU A 266 6.77 19.50 2.55
CA GLU A 266 8.03 19.92 3.18
C GLU A 266 9.23 19.24 2.53
N GLN A 267 9.14 17.92 2.33
CA GLN A 267 10.29 17.14 1.83
C GLN A 267 10.31 16.96 0.32
N HIS A 268 9.19 17.22 -0.38
CA HIS A 268 9.04 16.97 -1.82
C HIS A 268 9.46 15.56 -2.24
N SER A 269 9.09 14.56 -1.43
CA SER A 269 9.50 13.17 -1.63
C SER A 269 8.69 12.50 -2.74
N TRP A 270 9.34 11.70 -3.58
CA TRP A 270 8.67 10.94 -4.65
C TRP A 270 7.73 9.82 -4.15
N ILE A 271 7.80 9.48 -2.86
CA ILE A 271 6.91 8.53 -2.17
C ILE A 271 5.89 9.23 -1.28
N ALA A 272 5.73 10.55 -1.41
CA ALA A 272 4.81 11.33 -0.59
C ALA A 272 3.34 10.92 -0.77
N LEU A 273 2.98 10.48 -1.98
CA LEU A 273 1.66 9.98 -2.36
C LEU A 273 1.79 8.61 -3.02
N ASN A 274 0.72 7.81 -3.04
CA ASN A 274 0.68 6.56 -3.80
C ASN A 274 -0.46 6.51 -4.82
N THR A 275 -0.14 6.34 -6.10
CA THR A 275 -1.12 6.27 -7.21
C THR A 275 -1.56 4.85 -7.53
N GLY A 276 -1.31 3.90 -6.63
CA GLY A 276 -1.80 2.52 -6.76
C GLY A 276 -3.14 2.26 -6.10
N SER A 277 -3.67 3.20 -5.32
CA SER A 277 -5.03 3.16 -4.80
C SER A 277 -5.53 4.58 -4.53
N PHE A 278 -6.45 5.08 -5.36
CA PHE A 278 -6.98 6.44 -5.24
C PHE A 278 -8.37 6.58 -5.86
N LEU A 279 -9.11 7.59 -5.45
CA LEU A 279 -10.47 7.87 -5.95
C LEU A 279 -10.51 9.18 -6.74
N PHE A 280 -11.14 9.15 -7.91
CA PHE A 280 -11.53 10.33 -8.68
C PHE A 280 -13.04 10.54 -8.64
N ARG A 281 -13.49 11.77 -8.40
CA ARG A 281 -14.87 12.15 -8.64
C ARG A 281 -15.11 12.27 -10.14
N ASN A 282 -16.23 11.76 -10.65
CA ASN A 282 -16.57 11.91 -12.06
C ASN A 282 -17.03 13.35 -12.35
N CYS A 283 -16.10 14.27 -12.60
CA CYS A 283 -16.39 15.70 -12.79
C CYS A 283 -15.44 16.36 -13.78
N GLN A 284 -15.77 17.58 -14.22
CA GLN A 284 -14.95 18.35 -15.16
C GLN A 284 -13.53 18.55 -14.62
N TRP A 285 -13.39 18.86 -13.32
CA TRP A 285 -12.08 19.04 -12.67
C TRP A 285 -11.18 17.81 -12.82
N SER A 286 -11.73 16.59 -12.70
CA SER A 286 -10.96 15.36 -12.83
C SER A 286 -10.56 15.08 -14.28
N LEU A 287 -11.38 15.46 -15.27
CA LEU A 287 -10.97 15.40 -16.68
C LEU A 287 -9.81 16.37 -16.95
N ASP A 288 -9.88 17.58 -16.40
CA ASP A 288 -8.82 18.59 -16.54
C ASP A 288 -7.52 18.14 -15.87
N LEU A 289 -7.61 17.47 -14.71
CA LEU A 289 -6.44 16.91 -14.03
C LEU A 289 -5.81 15.78 -14.85
N LEU A 290 -6.60 14.89 -15.45
CA LEU A 290 -6.09 13.84 -16.33
C LEU A 290 -5.33 14.44 -17.52
N ASP A 291 -5.86 15.51 -18.14
CA ASP A 291 -5.19 16.24 -19.23
C ASP A 291 -3.85 16.84 -18.78
N ALA A 292 -3.76 17.35 -17.55
CA ALA A 292 -2.55 17.93 -16.99
C ALA A 292 -1.52 16.89 -16.51
N TRP A 293 -1.97 15.68 -16.17
CA TRP A 293 -1.13 14.60 -15.66
C TRP A 293 -0.49 13.77 -16.77
N ALA A 294 -1.22 13.52 -17.87
CA ALA A 294 -0.77 12.75 -19.02
C ALA A 294 0.52 13.17 -19.72
N PRO A 295 0.94 14.46 -19.78
CA PRO A 295 1.99 14.88 -20.72
C PRO A 295 3.38 14.28 -20.49
N MET A 296 3.69 13.82 -19.28
CA MET A 296 4.95 13.12 -18.97
C MET A 296 4.91 11.62 -19.29
N GLY A 297 3.77 11.10 -19.73
CA GLY A 297 3.53 9.68 -19.92
C GLY A 297 3.90 9.06 -21.28
N PRO A 298 3.89 9.77 -22.43
CA PRO A 298 4.22 9.16 -23.73
C PRO A 298 5.61 8.51 -23.73
N LYS A 299 5.66 7.20 -23.99
CA LYS A 299 6.91 6.40 -23.93
C LYS A 299 8.02 6.94 -24.85
N GLY A 300 9.25 6.56 -24.54
CA GLY A 300 10.43 6.99 -25.30
C GLY A 300 10.95 8.35 -24.82
N PRO A 301 11.49 9.19 -25.71
CA PRO A 301 12.25 10.39 -25.31
C PRO A 301 11.49 11.36 -24.38
N VAL A 302 10.17 11.49 -24.54
CA VAL A 302 9.34 12.34 -23.69
C VAL A 302 9.35 11.84 -22.24
N ARG A 303 9.02 10.55 -22.02
CA ARG A 303 9.02 9.94 -20.70
C ARG A 303 10.42 9.87 -20.08
N ASP A 304 11.45 9.65 -20.89
CA ASP A 304 12.84 9.61 -20.41
C ASP A 304 13.30 10.99 -19.89
N GLU A 305 13.01 12.06 -20.64
CA GLU A 305 13.36 13.42 -20.24
C GLU A 305 12.53 13.89 -19.04
N ALA A 306 11.24 13.61 -19.03
CA ALA A 306 10.41 13.84 -17.87
C ALA A 306 10.93 13.07 -16.63
N GLY A 307 11.47 11.87 -16.81
CA GLY A 307 12.11 11.10 -15.73
C GLY A 307 13.32 11.81 -15.14
N ARG A 308 14.15 12.45 -15.98
CA ARG A 308 15.29 13.29 -15.52
C ARG A 308 14.80 14.50 -14.74
N LEU A 309 13.78 15.20 -15.26
CA LEU A 309 13.16 16.33 -14.57
C LEU A 309 12.62 15.94 -13.19
N LEU A 310 11.88 14.82 -13.10
CA LEU A 310 11.32 14.33 -11.85
C LEU A 310 12.42 13.91 -10.86
N THR A 311 13.49 13.27 -11.34
CA THR A 311 14.64 12.89 -10.49
C THR A 311 15.35 14.12 -9.92
N ALA A 312 15.48 15.18 -10.72
CA ALA A 312 16.10 16.43 -10.27
C ALA A 312 15.24 17.22 -9.27
N ASN A 313 13.91 16.99 -9.24
CA ASN A 313 12.98 17.80 -8.44
C ASN A 313 12.33 17.06 -7.28
N LEU A 314 12.40 15.72 -7.22
CA LEU A 314 11.76 14.93 -6.17
C LEU A 314 12.79 14.21 -5.32
N LYS A 315 12.77 14.49 -4.01
CA LYS A 315 13.71 13.94 -3.06
C LYS A 315 13.65 12.42 -3.04
N GLY A 316 14.81 11.80 -3.15
CA GLY A 316 14.98 10.35 -3.02
C GLY A 316 14.45 9.51 -4.19
N ARG A 317 14.06 10.14 -5.32
CA ARG A 317 13.67 9.43 -6.54
C ARG A 317 14.91 8.85 -7.23
N PRO A 318 14.98 7.54 -7.53
CA PRO A 318 16.07 7.00 -8.33
C PRO A 318 15.97 7.42 -9.80
N ALA A 319 17.07 7.26 -10.55
CA ALA A 319 17.12 7.60 -11.97
C ALA A 319 16.45 6.49 -12.83
N PHE A 320 15.24 6.76 -13.32
CA PHE A 320 14.51 5.95 -14.29
C PHE A 320 13.45 6.81 -15.01
N GLU A 321 12.80 6.23 -16.03
CA GLU A 321 11.74 6.88 -16.82
C GLU A 321 10.64 7.50 -15.94
N ALA A 322 9.94 8.52 -16.41
CA ALA A 322 8.82 9.10 -15.67
C ALA A 322 7.73 8.07 -15.34
N ASP A 323 7.25 8.10 -14.10
CA ASP A 323 6.13 7.33 -13.60
C ASP A 323 4.96 8.23 -13.21
N ASP A 324 3.75 7.68 -13.22
CA ASP A 324 2.52 8.43 -12.94
C ASP A 324 2.51 9.01 -11.52
N GLN A 325 3.07 8.30 -10.53
CA GLN A 325 3.12 8.76 -9.14
C GLN A 325 3.95 10.05 -8.99
N SER A 326 5.18 10.00 -9.47
CA SER A 326 6.13 11.12 -9.44
C SER A 326 5.58 12.30 -10.23
N ALA A 327 4.99 12.05 -11.41
CA ALA A 327 4.38 13.11 -12.22
C ALA A 327 3.21 13.80 -11.51
N LEU A 328 2.37 13.05 -10.79
CA LEU A 328 1.28 13.65 -10.01
C LEU A 328 1.82 14.48 -8.85
N ILE A 329 2.81 13.96 -8.10
CA ILE A 329 3.44 14.69 -7.00
C ILE A 329 4.03 16.01 -7.53
N TYR A 330 4.80 15.96 -8.61
CA TYR A 330 5.38 17.14 -9.24
C TYR A 330 4.30 18.14 -9.69
N LEU A 331 3.20 17.67 -10.29
CA LEU A 331 2.09 18.52 -10.70
C LEU A 331 1.42 19.22 -9.51
N LEU A 332 1.19 18.49 -8.42
CA LEU A 332 0.53 19.04 -7.23
C LEU A 332 1.42 20.05 -6.48
N LEU A 333 2.74 19.85 -6.49
CA LEU A 333 3.70 20.80 -5.93
C LEU A 333 3.86 22.04 -6.79
N SER A 334 3.97 21.88 -8.12
CA SER A 334 4.18 22.99 -9.05
C SER A 334 2.92 23.81 -9.34
N GLN A 335 1.72 23.25 -9.17
CA GLN A 335 0.44 23.90 -9.47
C GLN A 335 -0.55 23.79 -8.30
N GLN A 336 -0.05 23.95 -7.07
CA GLN A 336 -0.84 23.80 -5.84
C GLN A 336 -2.08 24.69 -5.82
N ASP A 337 -1.96 25.96 -6.23
CA ASP A 337 -3.09 26.92 -6.29
C ASP A 337 -4.23 26.46 -7.20
N LYS A 338 -3.90 25.67 -8.23
CA LYS A 338 -4.87 25.19 -9.21
C LYS A 338 -5.56 23.89 -8.78
N TRP A 339 -4.82 22.97 -8.17
CA TRP A 339 -5.31 21.60 -7.89
C TRP A 339 -5.53 21.32 -6.41
N GLY A 340 -4.69 21.86 -5.52
CA GLY A 340 -4.56 21.42 -4.14
C GLY A 340 -5.85 21.51 -3.32
N ASN A 341 -6.70 22.51 -3.57
CA ASN A 341 -7.97 22.70 -2.87
C ASN A 341 -9.01 21.60 -3.11
N LYS A 342 -8.81 20.74 -4.12
CA LYS A 342 -9.69 19.60 -4.45
C LYS A 342 -9.03 18.24 -4.22
N VAL A 343 -7.80 18.22 -3.71
CA VAL A 343 -7.08 16.99 -3.34
C VAL A 343 -7.16 16.76 -1.84
N TYR A 344 -7.58 15.56 -1.46
CA TYR A 344 -7.50 15.07 -0.09
C TYR A 344 -6.34 14.08 0.02
N VAL A 345 -5.33 14.43 0.82
CA VAL A 345 -4.23 13.53 1.17
C VAL A 345 -4.66 12.72 2.39
N GLU A 346 -5.00 11.45 2.19
CA GLU A 346 -5.48 10.56 3.24
C GLU A 346 -4.33 9.87 3.95
N ASN A 347 -4.30 9.97 5.28
CA ASN A 347 -3.31 9.35 6.15
C ASN A 347 -3.90 8.75 7.44
N SER A 348 -5.23 8.77 7.61
CA SER A 348 -5.90 8.22 8.80
C SER A 348 -6.22 6.72 8.71
N TYR A 349 -6.09 6.14 7.52
CA TYR A 349 -6.19 4.70 7.29
C TYR A 349 -5.41 4.34 6.02
N TYR A 350 -5.09 3.07 5.84
CA TYR A 350 -4.30 2.60 4.70
C TYR A 350 -5.14 2.43 3.43
N LEU A 351 -5.56 3.55 2.82
CA LEU A 351 -6.03 3.53 1.42
C LEU A 351 -4.95 2.94 0.49
N HIS A 352 -3.69 3.11 0.87
CA HIS A 352 -2.53 2.33 0.42
C HIS A 352 -1.67 2.01 1.65
N GLY A 353 -1.37 0.72 1.88
CA GLY A 353 -0.46 0.28 2.95
C GLY A 353 0.76 -0.44 2.41
N PHE A 354 1.96 0.06 2.70
CA PHE A 354 3.21 -0.54 2.22
C PHE A 354 3.45 -1.91 2.86
N TRP A 355 3.43 -2.96 2.03
CA TRP A 355 3.37 -4.35 2.48
C TRP A 355 4.47 -4.75 3.47
N ALA A 356 5.71 -4.31 3.27
CA ALA A 356 6.85 -4.75 4.07
C ALA A 356 6.74 -4.36 5.55
N GLY A 357 6.01 -3.27 5.86
CA GLY A 357 5.75 -2.83 7.24
C GLY A 357 4.51 -3.47 7.90
N LEU A 358 3.74 -4.26 7.14
CA LEU A 358 2.42 -4.77 7.53
C LEU A 358 2.39 -6.30 7.61
N VAL A 359 2.93 -7.01 6.61
CA VAL A 359 2.67 -8.45 6.43
C VAL A 359 3.17 -9.33 7.57
N ASP A 360 4.19 -8.89 8.29
CA ASP A 360 4.76 -9.62 9.43
C ASP A 360 3.96 -9.41 10.73
N LYS A 361 3.02 -8.44 10.74
CA LYS A 361 2.19 -8.10 11.91
C LYS A 361 0.80 -8.77 11.87
N TYR A 362 0.45 -9.49 10.81
CA TYR A 362 -0.90 -10.05 10.66
C TYR A 362 -1.33 -10.99 11.79
N GLU A 363 -0.45 -11.85 12.28
CA GLU A 363 -0.77 -12.72 13.42
C GLU A 363 -1.08 -11.90 14.69
N GLU A 364 -0.32 -10.83 14.95
CA GLU A 364 -0.58 -9.92 16.06
C GLU A 364 -1.91 -9.18 15.89
N MET A 365 -2.20 -8.69 14.68
CA MET A 365 -3.47 -8.03 14.36
C MET A 365 -4.66 -8.97 14.58
N MET A 366 -4.54 -10.24 14.15
CA MET A 366 -5.58 -11.26 14.37
C MET A 366 -5.80 -11.62 15.84
N GLU A 367 -4.79 -11.44 16.69
CA GLU A 367 -4.86 -11.72 18.13
C GLU A 367 -5.43 -10.54 18.91
N LYS A 368 -5.02 -9.32 18.58
CA LYS A 368 -5.31 -8.12 19.37
C LYS A 368 -6.44 -7.24 18.84
N HIS A 369 -6.76 -7.37 17.56
CA HIS A 369 -7.65 -6.45 16.85
C HIS A 369 -8.71 -7.21 16.04
N HIS A 370 -9.47 -6.46 15.24
CA HIS A 370 -10.55 -6.96 14.39
C HIS A 370 -10.63 -6.12 13.11
N PRO A 371 -11.23 -6.65 12.02
CA PRO A 371 -11.52 -5.88 10.82
C PRO A 371 -12.53 -4.76 11.10
N GLY A 372 -12.55 -3.75 10.22
CA GLY A 372 -13.36 -2.53 10.29
C GLY A 372 -12.58 -1.29 10.71
N LEU A 373 -11.26 -1.40 10.97
CA LEU A 373 -10.44 -0.29 11.47
C LEU A 373 -9.70 0.44 10.34
N GLY A 374 -9.21 -0.30 9.35
CA GLY A 374 -8.53 0.23 8.15
C GLY A 374 -7.10 0.76 8.33
N ASP A 375 -6.59 0.88 9.56
CA ASP A 375 -5.28 1.49 9.91
C ASP A 375 -4.22 0.46 10.36
N GLU A 376 -3.20 0.84 11.14
CA GLU A 376 -2.15 -0.09 11.60
C GLU A 376 -2.64 -1.25 12.46
N ARG A 377 -3.84 -1.15 13.01
CA ARG A 377 -4.45 -2.21 13.82
C ARG A 377 -5.06 -3.29 12.93
N TRP A 378 -5.55 -2.90 11.75
CA TRP A 378 -6.05 -3.79 10.71
C TRP A 378 -6.05 -3.06 9.36
N PRO A 379 -5.03 -3.22 8.51
CA PRO A 379 -4.83 -2.35 7.34
C PRO A 379 -5.94 -2.57 6.31
N PHE A 380 -6.46 -1.46 5.76
CA PHE A 380 -7.47 -1.55 4.72
C PHE A 380 -6.92 -2.16 3.42
N VAL A 381 -5.84 -1.60 2.91
CA VAL A 381 -5.14 -2.08 1.72
C VAL A 381 -3.70 -2.47 2.08
N THR A 382 -3.26 -3.63 1.60
CA THR A 382 -1.86 -4.02 1.56
C THR A 382 -1.38 -4.05 0.12
N HIS A 383 -0.43 -3.18 -0.21
CA HIS A 383 0.04 -2.93 -1.57
C HIS A 383 1.49 -3.40 -1.73
N PHE A 384 1.71 -4.35 -2.65
CA PHE A 384 2.97 -5.04 -2.91
C PHE A 384 3.91 -4.28 -3.85
N VAL A 385 4.05 -2.97 -3.61
CA VAL A 385 4.94 -2.08 -4.38
C VAL A 385 6.34 -2.68 -4.49
N GLY A 386 6.86 -2.73 -5.71
CA GLY A 386 8.19 -3.25 -6.04
C GLY A 386 8.25 -4.77 -6.22
N CYS A 387 7.22 -5.54 -5.88
CA CYS A 387 7.23 -7.00 -6.07
C CYS A 387 7.08 -7.43 -7.53
N LYS A 388 6.35 -6.66 -8.34
CA LYS A 388 6.17 -6.87 -9.80
C LYS A 388 5.93 -8.35 -10.16
N PRO A 389 4.92 -9.04 -9.59
CA PRO A 389 4.77 -10.49 -9.70
C PRO A 389 4.57 -11.00 -11.14
N CYS A 390 4.11 -10.13 -12.04
CA CYS A 390 3.89 -10.44 -13.45
C CYS A 390 5.11 -10.13 -14.35
N GLY A 391 6.05 -9.31 -13.86
CA GLY A 391 7.23 -8.89 -14.61
C GLY A 391 8.44 -9.78 -14.33
N SER A 392 9.50 -9.54 -15.10
CA SER A 392 10.78 -10.24 -15.01
C SER A 392 11.79 -9.62 -14.02
N TYR A 393 11.53 -8.41 -13.53
CA TYR A 393 12.39 -7.70 -12.58
C TYR A 393 11.55 -7.10 -11.44
N GLY A 394 12.00 -7.28 -10.19
CA GLY A 394 11.37 -6.77 -8.97
C GLY A 394 12.42 -6.22 -8.01
N ASP A 395 12.03 -5.26 -7.18
CA ASP A 395 12.92 -4.59 -6.23
C ASP A 395 13.13 -5.43 -4.95
N TYR A 396 12.36 -6.52 -4.81
CA TYR A 396 12.39 -7.44 -3.68
C TYR A 396 12.53 -8.90 -4.15
N PRO A 397 13.09 -9.80 -3.30
CA PRO A 397 13.16 -11.21 -3.60
C PRO A 397 11.77 -11.79 -3.90
N VAL A 398 11.64 -12.48 -5.05
CA VAL A 398 10.38 -13.03 -5.54
C VAL A 398 9.74 -13.96 -4.50
N GLU A 399 10.53 -14.79 -3.82
CA GLU A 399 10.03 -15.71 -2.79
C GLU A 399 9.40 -14.97 -1.61
N ARG A 400 10.00 -13.85 -1.19
CA ARG A 400 9.45 -13.01 -0.11
C ARG A 400 8.15 -12.36 -0.55
N CYS A 401 8.10 -11.81 -1.77
CA CYS A 401 6.89 -11.24 -2.35
C CYS A 401 5.75 -12.25 -2.43
N ILE A 402 5.97 -13.39 -3.09
CA ILE A 402 4.97 -14.44 -3.29
C ILE A 402 4.46 -15.00 -1.95
N SER A 403 5.35 -15.30 -1.01
CA SER A 403 4.94 -15.77 0.33
C SER A 403 4.16 -14.73 1.12
N SER A 404 4.47 -13.45 0.95
CA SER A 404 3.80 -12.34 1.65
C SER A 404 2.44 -12.01 1.01
N MET A 405 2.33 -12.09 -0.32
CA MET A 405 1.07 -12.00 -1.06
C MET A 405 0.14 -13.16 -0.69
N GLU A 406 0.67 -14.37 -0.51
CA GLU A 406 -0.09 -15.52 -0.01
C GLU A 406 -0.70 -15.23 1.37
N ARG A 407 0.11 -14.68 2.28
CA ARG A 407 -0.32 -14.31 3.63
C ARG A 407 -1.39 -13.22 3.60
N ALA A 408 -1.19 -12.15 2.84
CA ALA A 408 -2.16 -11.05 2.72
C ALA A 408 -3.50 -11.54 2.13
N PHE A 409 -3.45 -12.35 1.07
CA PHE A 409 -4.65 -12.96 0.51
C PHE A 409 -5.38 -13.82 1.54
N ASN A 410 -4.67 -14.70 2.27
CA ASN A 410 -5.31 -15.59 3.25
C ASN A 410 -5.81 -14.82 4.50
N PHE A 411 -5.15 -13.72 4.87
CA PHE A 411 -5.60 -12.81 5.94
C PHE A 411 -6.95 -12.18 5.60
N ALA A 412 -7.10 -11.73 4.34
CA ALA A 412 -8.35 -11.20 3.80
C ALA A 412 -9.41 -12.30 3.58
N ASP A 413 -9.05 -13.39 2.92
CA ASP A 413 -9.95 -14.49 2.57
C ASP A 413 -10.48 -15.21 3.83
N ASN A 414 -9.75 -15.18 4.94
CA ASN A 414 -10.27 -15.63 6.24
C ASN A 414 -11.53 -14.87 6.68
N GLN A 415 -11.63 -13.57 6.41
CA GLN A 415 -12.81 -12.77 6.76
C GLN A 415 -14.02 -13.22 5.93
N VAL A 416 -13.81 -13.53 4.65
CA VAL A 416 -14.82 -14.08 3.75
C VAL A 416 -15.22 -15.52 4.13
N LEU A 417 -14.24 -16.40 4.35
CA LEU A 417 -14.47 -17.82 4.68
C LEU A 417 -15.21 -18.02 6.01
N ARG A 418 -15.00 -17.12 6.98
CA ARG A 418 -15.68 -17.16 8.29
C ARG A 418 -17.20 -17.09 8.15
N ILE A 419 -17.71 -16.36 7.15
CA ILE A 419 -19.14 -16.30 6.82
C ILE A 419 -19.69 -17.71 6.54
N TYR A 420 -18.88 -18.56 5.90
CA TYR A 420 -19.22 -19.93 5.53
C TYR A 420 -18.79 -20.99 6.55
N GLY A 421 -18.13 -20.59 7.65
CA GLY A 421 -17.71 -21.51 8.72
C GLY A 421 -16.37 -22.19 8.48
N PHE A 422 -15.52 -21.56 7.66
CA PHE A 422 -14.16 -22.01 7.38
C PHE A 422 -13.13 -20.93 7.70
N ALA A 423 -11.87 -21.34 7.79
CA ALA A 423 -10.72 -20.46 7.80
C ALA A 423 -9.50 -21.24 7.27
N HIS A 424 -8.51 -20.54 6.74
CA HIS A 424 -7.19 -21.09 6.45
C HIS A 424 -6.56 -21.67 7.72
N ARG A 425 -5.81 -22.77 7.57
CA ARG A 425 -5.11 -23.41 8.69
C ARG A 425 -4.01 -22.50 9.25
N ARG A 426 -3.33 -21.76 8.37
CA ARG A 426 -2.29 -20.75 8.65
C ARG A 426 -2.32 -19.74 7.49
N LEU A 427 -1.85 -18.53 7.71
CA LEU A 427 -1.78 -17.51 6.64
C LEU A 427 -0.85 -17.92 5.48
N SER A 428 0.13 -18.78 5.74
CA SER A 428 1.05 -19.29 4.72
C SER A 428 0.54 -20.52 3.96
N SER A 429 -0.71 -20.97 4.18
CA SER A 429 -1.20 -22.21 3.59
C SER A 429 -2.61 -22.05 3.01
N SER A 430 -2.77 -22.47 1.76
CA SER A 430 -4.06 -22.56 1.06
C SER A 430 -5.01 -23.62 1.63
N LYS A 431 -4.55 -24.47 2.56
CA LYS A 431 -5.40 -25.49 3.19
C LYS A 431 -6.34 -24.85 4.19
N ILE A 432 -7.63 -25.11 4.03
CA ILE A 432 -8.66 -24.65 4.97
C ILE A 432 -8.95 -25.69 6.08
N ARG A 433 -9.61 -25.21 7.13
CA ARG A 433 -10.23 -26.00 8.19
C ARG A 433 -11.61 -25.45 8.50
N ARG A 434 -12.47 -26.31 8.99
CA ARG A 434 -13.77 -25.92 9.52
C ARG A 434 -13.59 -25.28 10.90
N ILE A 435 -14.30 -24.19 11.17
CA ILE A 435 -14.23 -23.46 12.46
C ILE A 435 -15.50 -23.57 13.30
N ARG A 436 -16.54 -24.23 12.78
CA ARG A 436 -17.79 -24.55 13.49
C ARG A 436 -18.44 -25.82 12.96
N ASN A 437 -19.20 -26.52 13.79
CA ASN A 437 -19.94 -27.72 13.36
C ASN A 437 -21.06 -27.36 12.37
N GLU A 438 -21.45 -28.34 11.55
CA GLU A 438 -22.64 -28.20 10.71
C GLU A 438 -23.90 -28.12 11.57
N THR A 439 -24.89 -27.40 11.07
CA THR A 439 -26.17 -27.23 11.75
C THR A 439 -27.31 -27.39 10.76
N VAL A 440 -28.44 -27.89 11.25
CA VAL A 440 -29.72 -27.88 10.53
C VAL A 440 -30.43 -26.53 10.63
N THR A 441 -29.89 -25.57 11.41
CA THR A 441 -30.43 -24.21 11.57
C THR A 441 -29.43 -23.12 11.11
N PRO A 442 -29.02 -23.08 9.84
CA PRO A 442 -27.98 -22.16 9.35
C PRO A 442 -28.35 -20.67 9.48
N LEU A 443 -29.65 -20.33 9.51
CA LEU A 443 -30.11 -18.95 9.62
C LEU A 443 -29.91 -18.34 11.02
N ASP A 444 -29.91 -19.16 12.08
CA ASP A 444 -29.64 -18.68 13.43
C ASP A 444 -28.17 -18.29 13.60
N ILE A 445 -27.27 -19.02 12.94
CA ILE A 445 -25.85 -18.68 12.87
C ILE A 445 -25.66 -17.36 12.12
N LYS A 446 -26.33 -17.17 10.98
CA LYS A 446 -26.25 -15.92 10.21
C LYS A 446 -26.66 -14.70 11.06
N LYS A 447 -27.73 -14.82 11.84
CA LYS A 447 -28.15 -13.76 12.78
C LYS A 447 -27.08 -13.46 13.83
N ARG A 448 -26.42 -14.50 14.39
CA ARG A 448 -25.35 -14.32 15.39
C ARG A 448 -24.10 -13.66 14.83
N ILE A 449 -23.67 -14.06 13.62
CA ILE A 449 -22.52 -13.44 12.94
C ILE A 449 -22.81 -11.95 12.72
N ASN A 450 -23.94 -11.61 12.10
CA ASN A 450 -24.32 -10.20 11.89
C ASN A 450 -24.45 -9.38 13.19
N VAL A 451 -24.76 -10.01 14.33
CA VAL A 451 -24.85 -9.34 15.63
C VAL A 451 -23.46 -9.19 16.27
N GLN A 452 -22.59 -10.19 16.18
CA GLN A 452 -21.20 -10.07 16.63
C GLN A 452 -20.44 -9.03 15.81
N ASP A 453 -20.64 -9.01 14.49
CA ASP A 453 -20.05 -8.00 13.60
C ASP A 453 -20.50 -6.59 14.00
N ARG A 454 -21.76 -6.40 14.44
CA ARG A 454 -22.30 -5.12 14.95
C ARG A 454 -21.83 -4.71 16.34
N ILE A 455 -21.42 -5.67 17.17
CA ILE A 455 -20.90 -5.41 18.53
C ILE A 455 -19.41 -5.08 18.46
N ILE A 456 -18.69 -5.67 17.51
CA ILE A 456 -17.27 -5.45 17.27
C ILE A 456 -17.02 -4.16 16.46
N SER A 457 -17.96 -3.74 15.61
CA SER A 457 -17.89 -2.47 14.83
C SER A 457 -18.39 -1.22 15.58
N ARG A 458 -18.59 -1.29 16.90
CA ARG A 458 -18.89 -0.14 17.78
C ARG A 458 -17.78 0.02 18.80
#